data_AF-A0A8H6XJ61-F1
#
_entry.id   AF-A0A8H6XJ61-F1
#
_cell.length_a   1.000
_cell.length_b   1.000
_cell.length_c   1.000
_cell.angle_alpha   90.00
_cell.angle_beta   90.00
_cell.angle_gamma   90.00
#
_symmetry.space_group_name_H-M   'P 1'
#
loop_
_entity.id
_entity.type
_entity.pdbx_description
1 polymer ?
#
loop_
_entity_poly.entity_id
_entity_poly.type
_entity_poly.pdbx_seq_one_letter_code
_entity_poly.pdbx_strand_id
1 'polypeptide(L)'
;MVFATKGETSLSVGETVQAVQEILDDVHPGNTLDVEWGDKVCKRSVSRIRERRLLVGTIALRVVEEFFGADEYKDKPIPIFQYARYAVRPDGPGFWRIPTPENIPSNPKHPNYIKGVDYLESPFIIKTATAFLKNQKFIIPEAGPDGKFDFSGLPSGLFAMSAAGVERAFNAFTATGVRLQKLPKFSQAESGTAFAGYANNIRRFTRSRWESLLNACHTR
;
A
#
# COMPACT_ATOMS: atom_id res chain seq x y z
N MET A 1 -1.96 -17.38 30.51
CA MET A 1 -0.97 -17.92 29.55
C MET A 1 -0.59 -16.79 28.61
N VAL A 2 0.53 -16.11 28.91
CA VAL A 2 1.01 -14.92 28.19
C VAL A 2 1.94 -15.40 27.09
N PHE A 3 1.49 -15.37 25.83
CA PHE A 3 2.38 -15.51 24.69
C PHE A 3 2.99 -14.14 24.40
N ALA A 4 4.11 -13.85 25.08
CA ALA A 4 5.00 -12.77 24.69
C ALA A 4 5.95 -13.30 23.60
N THR A 5 5.60 -13.12 22.33
CA THR A 5 6.56 -13.23 21.25
C THR A 5 7.25 -11.89 21.06
N LYS A 6 8.49 -11.80 21.56
CA LYS A 6 9.41 -10.68 21.34
C LYS A 6 9.54 -10.38 19.85
N GLY A 7 9.29 -9.14 19.46
CA GLY A 7 9.67 -8.59 18.14
C GLY A 7 8.55 -7.99 17.29
N GLU A 8 7.30 -7.97 17.75
CA GLU A 8 6.21 -7.35 17.02
C GLU A 8 5.95 -5.92 17.52
N THR A 9 6.19 -4.91 16.70
CA THR A 9 5.35 -3.69 16.74
C THR A 9 4.02 -3.98 16.05
N SER A 10 3.33 -5.01 16.55
CA SER A 10 1.90 -5.20 16.36
C SER A 10 1.19 -4.17 17.23
N LEU A 11 0.03 -3.66 16.78
CA LEU A 11 -0.92 -3.02 17.69
C LEU A 11 -1.03 -3.90 18.94
N SER A 12 -0.93 -3.29 20.11
CA SER A 12 -1.24 -3.97 21.36
C SER A 12 -2.65 -4.56 21.28
N VAL A 13 -2.92 -5.52 22.16
CA VAL A 13 -4.27 -6.09 22.30
C VAL A 13 -5.30 -4.97 22.50
N GLY A 14 -4.99 -3.98 23.35
CA GLY A 14 -5.85 -2.83 23.60
C GLY A 14 -6.10 -1.99 22.35
N GLU A 15 -5.05 -1.61 21.62
CA GLU A 15 -5.20 -0.84 20.37
C GLU A 15 -5.97 -1.61 19.30
N THR A 16 -5.82 -2.93 19.23
CA THR A 16 -6.56 -3.76 18.27
C THR A 16 -8.05 -3.82 18.62
N VAL A 17 -8.37 -4.01 19.90
CA VAL A 17 -9.75 -4.00 20.39
C VAL A 17 -10.39 -2.64 20.12
N GLN A 18 -9.70 -1.54 20.47
CA GLN A 18 -10.17 -0.19 20.23
C GLN A 18 -10.46 0.07 18.74
N ALA A 19 -9.54 -0.29 17.85
CA ALA A 19 -9.75 -0.11 16.42
C ALA A 19 -10.96 -0.92 15.89
N VAL A 20 -11.19 -2.12 16.43
CA VAL A 20 -12.37 -2.91 16.07
C VAL A 20 -13.65 -2.29 16.62
N GLN A 21 -13.62 -1.75 17.84
CA GLN A 21 -14.75 -1.03 18.44
C GLN A 21 -15.12 0.21 17.61
N GLU A 22 -14.14 1.05 17.26
CA GLU A 22 -14.35 2.24 16.44
C GLU A 22 -15.02 1.90 15.10
N ILE A 23 -14.53 0.85 14.43
CA ILE A 23 -15.14 0.36 13.18
C ILE A 23 -16.56 -0.16 13.41
N LEU A 24 -16.82 -0.84 14.53
CA LEU A 24 -18.14 -1.36 14.86
C LEU A 24 -19.13 -0.22 15.10
N ASP A 25 -18.72 0.81 15.84
CA ASP A 25 -19.54 1.97 16.16
C ASP A 25 -19.85 2.81 14.92
N ASP A 26 -18.88 2.95 14.01
CA ASP A 26 -19.06 3.63 12.73
C ASP A 26 -20.06 2.90 11.82
N VAL A 27 -19.99 1.56 11.76
CA VAL A 27 -20.84 0.75 10.88
C VAL A 27 -22.22 0.48 11.50
N HIS A 28 -22.31 0.41 12.83
CA HIS A 28 -23.54 0.18 13.58
C HIS A 28 -23.71 1.22 14.71
N PRO A 29 -24.06 2.47 14.37
CA PRO A 29 -24.25 3.52 15.38
C PRO A 29 -25.31 3.15 16.41
N GLY A 30 -25.02 3.38 17.69
CA GLY A 30 -25.95 3.10 18.81
C GLY A 30 -26.01 1.63 19.24
N ASN A 31 -25.13 0.77 18.73
CA ASN A 31 -24.95 -0.56 19.29
C ASN A 31 -24.42 -0.46 20.75
N THR A 32 -24.72 -1.48 21.57
CA THR A 32 -24.24 -1.55 22.96
C THR A 32 -23.23 -2.67 23.16
N LEU A 33 -22.58 -3.13 22.08
CA LEU A 33 -21.62 -4.22 22.15
C LEU A 33 -20.25 -3.65 22.47
N ASP A 34 -19.72 -4.03 23.63
CA ASP A 34 -18.33 -3.79 23.98
C ASP A 34 -17.47 -4.94 23.44
N VAL A 35 -16.57 -4.61 22.53
CA VAL A 35 -15.64 -5.55 21.92
C VAL A 35 -14.57 -5.91 22.95
N GLU A 36 -14.39 -7.21 23.18
CA GLU A 36 -13.35 -7.73 24.05
C GLU A 36 -12.32 -8.56 23.27
N TRP A 37 -11.08 -8.57 23.73
CA TRP A 37 -10.07 -9.39 23.11
C TRP A 37 -10.43 -10.87 23.20
N GLY A 38 -10.48 -11.52 22.04
CA GLY A 38 -10.75 -12.95 21.95
C GLY A 38 -12.23 -13.31 21.88
N ASP A 39 -13.13 -12.34 21.94
CA ASP A 39 -14.54 -12.56 21.58
C ASP A 39 -14.68 -12.96 20.09
N LYS A 40 -15.88 -13.36 19.68
CA LYS A 40 -16.14 -13.78 18.30
C LYS A 40 -16.03 -12.62 17.30
N VAL A 41 -16.37 -11.40 17.70
CA VAL A 41 -16.41 -10.22 16.84
C VAL A 41 -14.99 -9.75 16.55
N CYS A 42 -14.20 -9.45 17.57
CA CYS A 42 -12.77 -9.15 17.52
C CYS A 42 -11.99 -10.19 16.71
N LYS A 43 -12.14 -11.49 17.00
CA LYS A 43 -11.44 -12.56 16.24
C LYS A 43 -11.80 -12.53 14.76
N ARG A 44 -13.10 -12.38 14.43
CA ARG A 44 -13.57 -12.34 13.05
C ARG A 44 -13.08 -11.08 12.34
N SER A 45 -13.13 -9.92 12.98
CA SER A 45 -12.64 -8.65 12.44
C SER A 45 -11.14 -8.70 12.16
N VAL A 46 -10.32 -9.14 13.13
CA VAL A 46 -8.87 -9.32 12.95
C VAL A 46 -8.57 -10.31 11.82
N SER A 47 -9.31 -11.42 11.73
CA SER A 47 -9.16 -12.38 10.65
C SER A 47 -9.46 -11.74 9.28
N ARG A 48 -10.52 -10.95 9.16
CA ARG A 48 -10.89 -10.26 7.92
C ARG A 48 -9.88 -9.18 7.54
N ILE A 49 -9.37 -8.40 8.50
CA ILE A 49 -8.31 -7.42 8.25
C ILE A 49 -7.04 -8.10 7.71
N ARG A 50 -6.64 -9.24 8.30
CA ARG A 50 -5.51 -10.04 7.84
C ARG A 50 -5.74 -10.58 6.43
N GLU A 51 -6.91 -11.14 6.16
CA GLU A 51 -7.30 -11.64 4.84
C GLU A 51 -7.23 -10.53 3.77
N ARG A 52 -7.78 -9.35 4.08
CA ARG A 52 -7.75 -8.19 3.16
C ARG A 52 -6.33 -7.71 2.90
N ARG A 53 -5.49 -7.63 3.94
CA ARG A 53 -4.07 -7.28 3.78
C ARG A 53 -3.38 -8.28 2.85
N LEU A 54 -3.50 -9.58 3.12
CA LEU A 54 -2.92 -10.64 2.29
C LEU A 54 -3.40 -10.56 0.83
N LEU A 55 -4.68 -10.24 0.63
CA LEU A 55 -5.24 -10.06 -0.71
C LEU A 55 -4.59 -8.89 -1.46
N VAL A 56 -4.36 -7.74 -0.81
CA VAL A 56 -3.65 -6.60 -1.43
C VAL A 56 -2.25 -7.03 -1.90
N GLY A 57 -1.49 -7.68 -1.02
CA GLY A 57 -0.14 -8.17 -1.37
C GLY A 57 -0.15 -9.23 -2.47
N THR A 58 -1.19 -10.06 -2.54
CA THR A 58 -1.36 -11.07 -3.60
C THR A 58 -1.67 -10.42 -4.95
N ILE A 59 -2.52 -9.40 -4.97
CA ILE A 59 -2.84 -8.65 -6.19
C ILE A 59 -1.61 -7.88 -6.67
N ALA A 60 -0.90 -7.18 -5.78
CA ALA A 60 0.32 -6.45 -6.14
C ALA A 60 1.36 -7.38 -6.79
N LEU A 61 1.57 -8.56 -6.19
CA LEU A 61 2.45 -9.58 -6.75
C LEU A 61 2.02 -10.01 -8.14
N ARG A 62 0.74 -10.34 -8.33
CA ARG A 62 0.21 -10.71 -9.64
C ARG A 62 0.42 -9.62 -10.69
N VAL A 63 0.17 -8.37 -10.34
CA VAL A 63 0.35 -7.23 -11.26
C VAL A 63 1.81 -7.10 -11.70
N VAL A 64 2.78 -7.33 -10.80
CA VAL A 64 4.22 -7.32 -11.13
C VAL A 64 4.60 -8.54 -11.96
N GLU A 65 4.06 -9.72 -11.66
CA GLU A 65 4.30 -10.93 -12.47
C GLU A 65 3.76 -10.82 -13.89
N GLU A 66 2.56 -10.26 -14.05
CA GLU A 66 1.99 -9.96 -15.37
C GLU A 66 2.88 -9.01 -16.16
N PHE A 67 3.47 -8.00 -15.51
CA PHE A 67 4.41 -7.08 -16.14
C PHE A 67 5.68 -7.81 -16.62
N PHE A 68 6.30 -8.64 -15.77
CA PHE A 68 7.47 -9.42 -16.15
C PHE A 68 7.15 -10.60 -17.10
N GLY A 69 5.88 -10.91 -17.32
CA GLY A 69 5.43 -11.85 -18.35
C GLY A 69 5.47 -11.30 -19.78
N ALA A 70 5.69 -9.99 -19.96
CA ALA A 70 5.79 -9.37 -21.28
C ALA A 70 7.07 -9.79 -22.03
N ASP A 71 7.04 -9.77 -23.36
CA ASP A 71 8.14 -10.23 -24.24
C ASP A 71 9.49 -9.52 -23.98
N GLU A 72 9.44 -8.30 -23.45
CA GLU A 72 10.65 -7.56 -23.04
C GLU A 72 11.41 -8.28 -21.91
N TYR A 73 10.70 -8.93 -20.97
CA TYR A 73 11.25 -9.52 -19.74
C TYR A 73 11.20 -11.04 -19.69
N LYS A 74 10.31 -11.66 -20.48
CA LYS A 74 10.09 -13.10 -20.48
C LYS A 74 11.40 -13.86 -20.70
N ASP A 75 11.70 -14.77 -19.78
CA ASP A 75 12.91 -15.61 -19.74
C ASP A 75 14.23 -14.80 -19.73
N LYS A 76 14.20 -13.52 -19.35
CA LYS A 76 15.35 -12.63 -19.27
C LYS A 76 15.63 -12.21 -17.82
N PRO A 77 16.34 -13.05 -17.05
CA PRO A 77 16.55 -12.82 -15.62
C PRO A 77 17.30 -11.52 -15.29
N ILE A 78 18.30 -11.16 -16.08
CA ILE A 78 19.11 -9.95 -15.84
C ILE A 78 18.26 -8.68 -15.99
N PRO A 79 17.53 -8.47 -17.11
CA PRO A 79 16.56 -7.36 -17.22
C PRO A 79 15.51 -7.32 -16.10
N ILE A 80 14.97 -8.47 -15.69
CA ILE A 80 14.02 -8.54 -14.57
C ILE A 80 14.64 -7.99 -13.29
N PHE A 81 15.85 -8.46 -12.94
CA PHE A 81 16.54 -8.01 -11.73
C PHE A 81 16.88 -6.52 -11.77
N GLN A 82 17.40 -6.02 -12.91
CA GLN A 82 17.71 -4.61 -13.10
C GLN A 82 16.46 -3.73 -12.92
N TYR A 83 15.37 -4.09 -13.60
CA TYR A 83 14.11 -3.36 -13.48
C TYR A 83 13.55 -3.44 -12.07
N ALA A 84 13.55 -4.61 -11.42
CA ALA A 84 13.06 -4.77 -10.06
C ALA A 84 13.81 -3.84 -9.08
N ARG A 85 15.14 -3.75 -9.21
CA ARG A 85 15.97 -2.83 -8.41
C ARG A 85 15.66 -1.36 -8.71
N TYR A 86 15.47 -1.01 -9.98
CA TYR A 86 15.07 0.34 -10.37
C TYR A 86 13.69 0.68 -9.82
N ALA A 87 12.72 -0.23 -9.91
CA ALA A 87 11.34 -0.04 -9.49
C ALA A 87 11.18 0.25 -8.00
N VAL A 88 11.99 -0.36 -7.14
CA VAL A 88 11.96 -0.14 -5.68
C VAL A 88 12.77 1.08 -5.21
N ARG A 89 13.42 1.82 -6.12
CA ARG A 89 14.02 3.10 -5.74
C ARG A 89 12.94 4.06 -5.22
N PRO A 90 13.27 4.97 -4.28
CA PRO A 90 12.30 5.96 -3.77
C PRO A 90 11.63 6.80 -4.87
N ASP A 91 12.31 6.98 -6.00
CA ASP A 91 11.93 7.75 -7.19
C ASP A 91 11.63 6.87 -8.43
N GLY A 92 11.52 5.56 -8.23
CA GLY A 92 11.41 4.56 -9.29
C GLY A 92 9.99 4.28 -9.81
N PRO A 93 9.87 3.50 -10.90
CA PRO A 93 8.59 3.22 -11.57
C PRO A 93 7.60 2.41 -10.72
N GLY A 94 8.04 1.79 -9.62
CA GLY A 94 7.13 1.12 -8.70
C GLY A 94 6.15 2.08 -8.04
N PHE A 95 6.52 3.35 -7.89
CA PHE A 95 5.75 4.34 -7.12
C PHE A 95 5.32 5.57 -7.92
N TRP A 96 6.01 5.93 -8.99
CA TRP A 96 5.76 7.18 -9.71
C TRP A 96 5.14 6.92 -11.09
N ARG A 97 4.22 7.79 -11.52
CA ARG A 97 3.65 7.74 -12.88
C ARG A 97 4.72 8.01 -13.92
N ILE A 98 5.54 9.03 -13.66
CA ILE A 98 6.74 9.36 -14.44
C ILE A 98 7.93 9.28 -13.48
N PRO A 99 8.69 8.18 -13.46
CA PRO A 99 9.81 8.01 -12.53
C PRO A 99 11.03 8.82 -12.94
N THR A 100 11.98 8.97 -12.00
CA THR A 100 13.32 9.44 -12.30
C THR A 100 14.03 8.41 -13.17
N PRO A 101 14.61 8.78 -14.34
CA PRO A 101 15.29 7.83 -15.22
C PRO A 101 16.36 6.98 -14.50
N GLU A 102 16.47 5.70 -14.88
CA GLU A 102 17.32 4.72 -14.19
C GLU A 102 18.79 5.17 -14.10
N ASN A 103 19.31 5.77 -15.18
CA ASN A 103 20.70 6.20 -15.31
C ASN A 103 21.01 7.53 -14.60
N ILE A 104 20.03 8.13 -13.92
CA ILE A 104 20.21 9.39 -13.18
C ILE A 104 20.38 9.08 -11.68
N PRO A 105 21.27 9.83 -10.98
CA PRO A 105 21.45 9.66 -9.54
C PRO A 105 20.13 9.74 -8.77
N SER A 106 19.99 8.93 -7.73
CA SER A 106 18.80 8.92 -6.87
C SER A 106 18.81 9.98 -5.77
N ASN A 107 19.93 10.69 -5.60
CA ASN A 107 20.10 11.69 -4.56
C ASN A 107 19.43 13.02 -4.98
N PRO A 108 18.41 13.51 -4.26
CA PRO A 108 17.74 14.77 -4.58
C PRO A 108 18.63 16.01 -4.55
N LYS A 109 19.81 15.92 -3.92
CA LYS A 109 20.81 17.01 -3.86
C LYS A 109 21.79 17.02 -5.03
N HIS A 110 21.77 16.00 -5.89
CA HIS A 110 22.66 15.93 -7.04
C HIS A 110 22.21 16.93 -8.12
N PRO A 111 23.12 17.68 -8.78
CA PRO A 111 22.74 18.71 -9.76
C PRO A 111 21.93 18.18 -10.94
N ASN A 112 22.19 16.95 -11.36
CA ASN A 112 21.47 16.28 -12.45
C ASN A 112 20.25 15.47 -11.99
N TYR A 113 19.84 15.58 -10.73
CA TYR A 113 18.67 14.86 -10.23
C TYR A 113 17.40 15.39 -10.90
N ILE A 114 16.61 14.48 -11.48
CA ILE A 114 15.29 14.78 -12.02
C ILE A 114 14.29 14.12 -11.10
N LYS A 115 13.42 14.90 -10.44
CA LYS A 115 12.37 14.36 -9.56
C LYS A 115 11.29 13.67 -10.38
N GLY A 116 10.82 12.52 -9.90
CA GLY A 116 9.63 11.88 -10.43
C GLY A 116 8.37 12.77 -10.32
N VAL A 117 7.37 12.46 -11.15
CA VAL A 117 6.08 13.14 -11.20
C VAL A 117 4.96 12.18 -10.81
N ASP A 118 4.01 12.70 -10.02
CA ASP A 118 2.83 12.01 -9.53
C ASP A 118 3.13 10.74 -8.71
N TYR A 119 3.60 10.98 -7.49
CA TYR A 119 3.84 9.94 -6.51
C TYR A 119 2.57 9.14 -6.18
N LEU A 120 2.73 7.82 -6.10
CA LEU A 120 1.73 6.76 -5.93
C LEU A 120 0.76 6.55 -7.10
N GLU A 121 1.01 7.19 -8.24
CA GLU A 121 0.23 6.99 -9.48
C GLU A 121 0.91 6.03 -10.47
N SER A 122 1.82 5.18 -10.00
CA SER A 122 2.39 4.14 -10.87
C SER A 122 1.30 3.19 -11.38
N PRO A 123 1.43 2.65 -12.60
CA PRO A 123 0.49 1.65 -13.12
C PRO A 123 0.31 0.45 -12.20
N PHE A 124 1.34 0.10 -11.41
CA PHE A 124 1.33 -1.01 -10.45
C PHE A 124 0.42 -0.71 -9.25
N ILE A 125 0.57 0.47 -8.65
CA ILE A 125 -0.25 0.89 -7.50
C ILE A 125 -1.69 1.10 -7.92
N ILE A 126 -1.92 1.80 -9.05
CA ILE A 126 -3.26 2.04 -9.57
C ILE A 126 -3.97 0.72 -9.86
N LYS A 127 -3.35 -0.22 -10.59
CA LYS A 127 -3.94 -1.55 -10.84
C LYS A 127 -4.27 -2.29 -9.55
N THR A 128 -3.38 -2.22 -8.55
CA THR A 128 -3.57 -2.89 -7.26
C THR A 128 -4.73 -2.27 -6.48
N ALA A 129 -4.77 -0.95 -6.35
CA ALA A 129 -5.81 -0.23 -5.62
C ALA A 129 -7.18 -0.33 -6.31
N THR A 130 -7.24 -0.18 -7.64
CA THR A 130 -8.47 -0.29 -8.43
C THR A 130 -9.21 -1.59 -8.15
N ALA A 131 -8.52 -2.71 -7.89
CA ALA A 131 -9.16 -3.98 -7.58
C ALA A 131 -10.09 -3.93 -6.34
N PHE A 132 -9.88 -2.98 -5.43
CA PHE A 132 -10.69 -2.77 -4.22
C PHE A 132 -11.64 -1.58 -4.32
N LEU A 133 -11.33 -0.62 -5.20
CA LEU A 133 -12.13 0.58 -5.39
C LEU A 133 -13.27 0.40 -6.41
N LYS A 134 -13.37 -0.78 -7.04
CA LYS A 134 -14.48 -1.10 -7.96
C LYS A 134 -15.82 -0.81 -7.28
N ASN A 135 -16.63 0.04 -7.92
CA ASN A 135 -17.96 0.47 -7.47
C ASN A 135 -18.00 1.37 -6.22
N GLN A 136 -16.85 1.86 -5.73
CA GLN A 136 -16.82 2.87 -4.67
C GLN A 136 -16.77 4.27 -5.27
N LYS A 137 -17.76 5.08 -4.91
CA LYS A 137 -17.75 6.53 -5.17
C LYS A 137 -17.08 7.21 -4.00
N PHE A 138 -15.93 7.81 -4.25
CA PHE A 138 -15.26 8.65 -3.27
C PHE A 138 -15.68 10.08 -3.50
N ILE A 139 -16.23 10.70 -2.47
CA ILE A 139 -16.48 12.14 -2.45
C ILE A 139 -15.22 12.77 -1.88
N ILE A 140 -14.59 13.62 -2.66
CA ILE A 140 -13.46 14.40 -2.15
C ILE A 140 -14.06 15.51 -1.28
N PRO A 141 -13.65 15.57 0.01
CA PRO A 141 -14.30 16.43 0.98
C PRO A 141 -14.15 17.89 0.58
N GLU A 142 -15.20 18.67 0.82
CA GLU A 142 -15.12 20.13 0.70
C GLU A 142 -14.31 20.71 1.86
N ALA A 143 -13.84 21.94 1.69
CA ALA A 143 -13.18 22.64 2.77
C ALA A 143 -14.22 22.91 3.88
N GLY A 144 -13.88 22.55 5.11
CA GLY A 144 -14.70 22.86 6.27
C GLY A 144 -14.75 24.38 6.55
N PRO A 145 -15.51 24.79 7.57
CA PRO A 145 -15.64 26.20 7.96
C PRO A 145 -14.32 26.88 8.30
N ASP A 146 -13.30 26.12 8.72
CA ASP A 146 -11.94 26.62 8.99
C ASP A 146 -11.02 26.63 7.76
N GLY A 147 -11.56 26.33 6.58
CA GLY A 147 -10.82 26.24 5.32
C GLY A 147 -9.97 24.96 5.18
N LYS A 148 -10.03 24.03 6.14
CA LYS A 148 -9.26 22.77 6.08
C LYS A 148 -10.07 21.65 5.43
N PHE A 149 -9.36 20.78 4.76
CA PHE A 149 -9.93 19.57 4.16
C PHE A 149 -9.80 18.40 5.14
N ASP A 150 -10.90 17.72 5.43
CA ASP A 150 -10.87 16.49 6.21
C ASP A 150 -10.71 15.28 5.30
N PHE A 151 -9.48 14.80 5.14
CA PHE A 151 -9.19 13.63 4.32
C PHE A 151 -9.41 12.28 5.04
N SER A 152 -10.03 12.25 6.23
CA SER A 152 -10.25 11.04 7.03
C SER A 152 -11.00 9.94 6.27
N GLY A 153 -11.96 10.31 5.40
CA GLY A 153 -12.75 9.38 4.58
C GLY A 153 -12.04 8.86 3.32
N LEU A 154 -10.81 9.31 3.01
CA LEU A 154 -10.10 8.86 1.82
C LEU A 154 -9.34 7.55 2.06
N PRO A 155 -9.19 6.68 1.03
CA PRO A 155 -8.65 5.33 1.19
C PRO A 155 -7.10 5.30 1.30
N SER A 156 -6.54 6.15 2.16
CA SER A 156 -5.10 6.29 2.43
C SER A 156 -4.44 4.97 2.82
N GLY A 157 -5.09 4.20 3.70
CA GLY A 157 -4.63 2.88 4.10
C GLY A 157 -4.50 1.91 2.91
N LEU A 158 -5.44 1.94 1.96
CA LEU A 158 -5.38 1.10 0.78
C LEU A 158 -4.18 1.48 -0.11
N PHE A 159 -3.99 2.76 -0.41
CA PHE A 159 -2.87 3.19 -1.26
C PHE A 159 -1.51 2.92 -0.60
N ALA A 160 -1.39 3.11 0.72
CA ALA A 160 -0.20 2.74 1.47
C ALA A 160 0.07 1.23 1.43
N MET A 161 -0.97 0.39 1.60
CA MET A 161 -0.84 -1.06 1.48
C MET A 161 -0.50 -1.50 0.05
N SER A 162 -1.07 -0.87 -0.96
CA SER A 162 -0.75 -1.14 -2.36
C SER A 162 0.72 -0.82 -2.66
N ALA A 163 1.23 0.32 -2.21
CA ALA A 163 2.63 0.69 -2.36
C ALA A 163 3.58 -0.31 -1.67
N ALA A 164 3.31 -0.64 -0.40
CA ALA A 164 4.10 -1.65 0.32
C ALA A 164 4.01 -3.04 -0.33
N GLY A 165 2.84 -3.40 -0.87
CA GLY A 165 2.62 -4.64 -1.61
C GLY A 165 3.44 -4.69 -2.90
N VAL A 166 3.48 -3.57 -3.65
CA VAL A 166 4.27 -3.43 -4.89
C VAL A 166 5.77 -3.46 -4.61
N GLU A 167 6.24 -2.74 -3.57
CA GLU A 167 7.64 -2.79 -3.14
C GLU A 167 8.06 -4.22 -2.81
N ARG A 168 7.26 -4.92 -1.99
CA ARG A 168 7.49 -6.33 -1.66
C ARG A 168 7.46 -7.23 -2.89
N ALA A 169 6.56 -6.96 -3.84
CA ALA A 169 6.43 -7.74 -5.07
C ALA A 169 7.66 -7.60 -5.97
N PHE A 170 8.24 -6.40 -6.12
CA PHE A 170 9.50 -6.25 -6.85
C PHE A 170 10.69 -6.84 -6.10
N ASN A 171 10.76 -6.66 -4.77
CA ASN A 171 11.79 -7.28 -3.91
C ASN A 171 11.73 -8.82 -3.89
N ALA A 172 10.66 -9.43 -4.41
CA ALA A 172 10.57 -10.87 -4.62
C ALA A 172 11.55 -11.41 -5.66
N PHE A 173 12.02 -10.57 -6.58
CA PHE A 173 12.89 -10.96 -7.67
C PHE A 173 14.35 -10.78 -7.27
N THR A 174 15.06 -11.90 -7.18
CA THR A 174 16.44 -11.94 -6.69
C THR A 174 17.45 -11.46 -7.74
N ALA A 175 18.74 -11.42 -7.39
CA ALA A 175 19.83 -11.16 -8.33
C ALA A 175 19.87 -12.10 -9.53
N THR A 176 19.25 -13.27 -9.42
CA THR A 176 19.13 -14.24 -10.52
C THR A 176 17.93 -13.98 -11.42
N GLY A 177 17.15 -12.91 -11.18
CA GLY A 177 15.89 -12.63 -11.89
C GLY A 177 14.77 -13.61 -11.58
N VAL A 178 15.03 -14.64 -10.77
CA VAL A 178 14.03 -15.62 -10.35
C VAL A 178 13.28 -15.09 -9.12
N ARG A 179 11.96 -15.24 -9.16
CA ARG A 179 11.07 -14.96 -8.04
C ARG A 179 11.32 -15.94 -6.89
N LEU A 180 11.38 -15.43 -5.66
CA LEU A 180 11.39 -16.26 -4.47
C LEU A 180 10.14 -17.15 -4.42
N GLN A 181 10.35 -18.47 -4.27
CA GLN A 181 9.27 -19.45 -4.13
C GLN A 181 8.43 -19.19 -2.88
N LYS A 182 9.09 -18.85 -1.77
CA LYS A 182 8.45 -18.51 -0.50
C LYS A 182 8.71 -17.05 -0.18
N LEU A 183 7.68 -16.23 -0.35
CA LEU A 183 7.75 -14.82 0.03
C LEU A 183 7.49 -14.66 1.53
N PRO A 184 8.15 -13.69 2.20
CA PRO A 184 7.79 -13.28 3.54
C PRO A 184 6.30 -12.94 3.61
N LYS A 185 5.63 -13.26 4.73
CA LYS A 185 4.18 -13.00 4.87
C LYS A 185 3.93 -11.50 4.76
N PHE A 186 2.92 -11.09 4.00
CA PHE A 186 2.51 -9.67 3.96
C PHE A 186 1.76 -9.33 5.25
N SER A 187 2.55 -9.01 6.27
CA SER A 187 2.16 -8.91 7.68
C SER A 187 2.70 -7.61 8.28
N GLN A 188 2.30 -7.31 9.51
CA GLN A 188 2.80 -6.11 10.19
C GLN A 188 4.32 -6.17 10.42
N ALA A 189 4.85 -7.32 10.85
CA ALA A 189 6.27 -7.48 11.13
C ALA A 189 7.13 -7.27 9.87
N GLU A 190 6.69 -7.78 8.72
CA GLU A 190 7.49 -7.78 7.49
C GLU A 190 7.27 -6.53 6.63
N SER A 191 6.12 -5.87 6.75
CA SER A 191 5.74 -4.78 5.82
C SER A 191 5.17 -3.54 6.53
N GLY A 192 5.10 -3.55 7.85
CA GLY A 192 4.56 -2.46 8.67
C GLY A 192 5.38 -1.18 8.54
N THR A 193 6.72 -1.27 8.50
CA THR A 193 7.60 -0.10 8.33
C THR A 193 7.38 0.58 6.97
N ALA A 194 7.36 -0.21 5.88
CA ALA A 194 7.08 0.30 4.55
C ALA A 194 5.69 0.95 4.48
N PHE A 195 4.67 0.24 4.95
CA PHE A 195 3.30 0.77 5.06
C PHE A 195 3.23 2.09 5.83
N ALA A 196 3.85 2.19 7.01
CA ALA A 196 3.85 3.39 7.82
C ALA A 196 4.55 4.57 7.10
N GLY A 197 5.64 4.30 6.38
CA GLY A 197 6.32 5.29 5.54
C GLY A 197 5.39 5.85 4.46
N TYR A 198 4.70 4.98 3.72
CA TYR A 198 3.74 5.40 2.70
C TYR A 198 2.54 6.14 3.29
N ALA A 199 1.97 5.64 4.39
CA ALA A 199 0.84 6.27 5.06
C ALA A 199 1.18 7.70 5.53
N ASN A 200 2.39 7.89 6.08
CA ASN A 200 2.87 9.21 6.49
C ASN A 200 3.04 10.18 5.30
N ASN A 201 3.48 9.69 4.14
CA ASN A 201 3.60 10.52 2.94
C ASN A 201 2.22 10.90 2.37
N ILE A 202 1.28 9.97 2.35
CA ILE A 202 -0.09 10.19 1.84
C ILE A 202 -0.83 11.25 2.65
N ARG A 203 -0.61 11.33 3.97
CA ARG A 203 -1.20 12.37 4.83
C ARG A 203 -0.84 13.80 4.40
N ARG A 204 0.18 13.98 3.56
CA ARG A 204 0.62 15.27 3.03
C ARG A 204 0.04 15.58 1.66
N PHE A 205 -0.84 14.73 1.12
CA PHE A 205 -1.44 14.95 -0.19
C PHE A 205 -2.41 16.12 -0.13
N THR A 206 -2.31 16.99 -1.14
CA THR A 206 -3.29 18.06 -1.36
C THR A 206 -4.56 17.49 -1.98
N ARG A 207 -5.64 18.27 -1.96
CA ARG A 207 -6.89 17.94 -2.66
C ARG A 207 -6.65 17.53 -4.12
N SER A 208 -5.89 18.32 -4.87
CA SER A 208 -5.59 18.05 -6.28
C SER A 208 -4.83 16.72 -6.48
N ARG A 209 -3.93 16.36 -5.55
CA ARG A 209 -3.25 15.05 -5.60
C ARG A 209 -4.21 13.89 -5.36
N TRP A 210 -5.15 14.04 -4.44
CA TRP A 210 -6.21 13.05 -4.22
C TRP A 210 -7.16 12.91 -5.41
N GLU A 211 -7.55 14.03 -6.03
CA GLU A 211 -8.35 14.05 -7.27
C GLU A 211 -7.64 13.27 -8.37
N SER A 212 -6.37 13.58 -8.65
CA SER A 212 -5.57 12.88 -9.66
C SER A 212 -5.50 11.36 -9.39
N LEU A 213 -5.17 10.98 -8.15
CA LEU A 213 -4.99 9.59 -7.75
C LEU A 213 -6.28 8.76 -7.85
N LEU A 214 -7.40 9.31 -7.39
CA LEU A 214 -8.70 8.64 -7.45
C LEU A 214 -9.22 8.55 -8.88
N ASN A 215 -9.09 9.63 -9.66
CA ASN A 215 -9.47 9.63 -11.08
C ASN A 215 -8.71 8.56 -11.86
N ALA A 216 -7.39 8.41 -11.62
CA ALA A 216 -6.58 7.37 -12.24
C ALA A 216 -7.09 5.94 -11.95
N CYS A 217 -7.80 5.73 -10.84
CA CYS A 217 -8.41 4.44 -10.50
C CYS A 217 -9.75 4.19 -11.21
N HIS A 218 -10.43 5.23 -11.68
CA HIS A 218 -11.74 5.16 -12.35
C HIS A 218 -11.67 5.17 -13.89
N THR A 219 -10.54 5.55 -14.49
CA THR A 219 -10.43 5.75 -15.96
C THR A 219 -10.26 4.45 -16.78
N ARG A 220 -10.87 3.32 -16.39
CA ARG A 220 -10.70 2.03 -17.09
C ARG A 220 -11.97 1.23 -17.29
#